data_AF-A0A2B2BCF2-F1
#
_entry.id   AF-A0A2B2BCF2-F1
#
_cell.length_a   1.000
_cell.length_b   1.000
_cell.length_c   1.000
_cell.angle_alpha   90.00
_cell.angle_beta   90.00
_cell.angle_gamma   90.00
#
_symmetry.space_group_name_H-M   'P 1'
#
loop_
_entity.id
_entity.type
_entity.pdbx_description
1 polymer ?
#
loop_
_entity_poly.entity_id
_entity_poly.type
_entity_poly.pdbx_seq_one_letter_code
_entity_poly.pdbx_strand_id
1 'polypeptide(L)'
;MTRKLIAFFLFACLLFTGDFQTDGMPPPDPVQMGMEEGYYEGIRSGLEDRHNFRISRAWQQMPRSKLSIDNKMEIARPLIKIGLLRQVYLSFSSGEKFYDYLHAHPEMDAVQAAQRKLGQRFVRAYEKSFQKGYEKSLTAPPDKAASYAALLREKNR
;
A
#
# COMPACT_ATOMS: atom_id res chain seq x y z
N MET A 1 3.24 -21.91 4.66
CA MET A 1 2.79 -21.20 3.44
C MET A 1 3.27 -19.76 3.35
N THR A 2 3.49 -19.08 4.49
CA THR A 2 4.08 -17.73 4.63
C THR A 2 5.46 -17.53 4.01
N ARG A 3 6.31 -18.58 3.99
CA ARG A 3 7.66 -18.53 3.39
C ARG A 3 7.69 -18.18 1.89
N LYS A 4 6.63 -18.48 1.13
CA LYS A 4 6.58 -18.23 -0.32
C LYS A 4 6.13 -16.81 -0.69
N LEU A 5 5.41 -16.12 0.20
CA LEU A 5 5.02 -14.71 0.01
C LEU A 5 6.19 -13.75 0.29
N ILE A 6 7.04 -14.09 1.26
CA ILE A 6 8.23 -13.31 1.64
C ILE A 6 9.28 -13.30 0.52
N ALA A 7 9.46 -14.43 -0.17
CA ALA A 7 10.44 -14.56 -1.26
C ALA A 7 10.07 -13.75 -2.52
N PHE A 8 8.78 -13.51 -2.78
CA PHE A 8 8.34 -12.73 -3.95
C PHE A 8 8.40 -11.21 -3.72
N PHE A 9 8.36 -10.77 -2.45
CA PHE A 9 8.45 -9.35 -2.08
C PHE A 9 9.88 -8.79 -2.22
N LEU A 10 10.90 -9.65 -2.14
CA LEU A 10 12.31 -9.29 -2.09
C LEU A 10 12.90 -8.76 -3.42
N PHE A 11 12.23 -8.93 -4.57
CA PHE A 11 12.80 -8.47 -5.85
C PHE A 11 12.43 -7.02 -6.21
N ALA A 12 11.45 -6.40 -5.54
CA ALA A 12 10.94 -5.08 -5.92
C ALA A 12 11.41 -3.91 -5.02
N CYS A 13 12.02 -4.19 -3.86
CA CYS A 13 12.36 -3.17 -2.87
C CYS A 13 13.79 -2.60 -2.98
N LEU A 14 14.59 -3.04 -3.96
CA LEU A 14 16.03 -2.68 -4.05
C LEU A 14 16.35 -1.29 -4.62
N LEU A 15 15.39 -0.36 -4.77
CA LEU A 15 15.62 0.92 -5.46
C LEU A 15 15.39 2.21 -4.65
N PHE A 16 15.21 2.16 -3.34
CA PHE A 16 15.06 3.40 -2.55
C PHE A 16 15.83 3.34 -1.23
N THR A 17 17.10 3.71 -1.29
CA THR A 17 17.84 4.24 -0.13
C THR A 17 17.85 5.75 -0.26
N GLY A 18 17.01 6.42 0.51
CA GLY A 18 17.04 7.87 0.68
C GLY A 18 16.79 8.18 2.14
N ASP A 19 17.87 8.46 2.87
CA ASP A 19 17.79 9.06 4.21
C ASP A 19 17.21 10.47 4.04
N PHE A 20 15.98 10.69 4.52
CA PHE A 20 15.46 12.03 4.75
C PHE A 20 15.59 12.34 6.24
N GLN A 21 16.75 12.87 6.63
CA GLN A 21 16.87 13.63 7.88
C GLN A 21 16.17 14.98 7.66
N THR A 22 14.98 15.15 8.23
CA THR A 22 14.38 16.48 8.40
C THR A 22 14.56 16.91 9.84
N ASP A 23 15.63 17.65 10.12
CA ASP A 23 15.87 18.27 11.43
C ASP A 23 14.76 19.30 11.74
N GLY A 24 14.14 19.17 12.91
CA GLY A 24 13.38 20.24 13.56
C GLY A 24 11.91 20.44 13.18
N MET A 25 11.36 19.72 12.19
CA MET A 25 9.91 19.75 11.95
C MET A 25 9.17 18.75 12.86
N PRO A 26 8.01 19.12 13.43
CA PRO A 26 7.19 18.16 14.15
C PRO A 26 6.83 17.01 13.19
N PRO A 27 6.82 15.75 13.67
CA PRO A 27 6.44 14.63 12.83
C PRO A 27 5.04 14.91 12.24
N PRO A 28 4.84 14.67 10.93
CA PRO A 28 3.58 15.01 10.29
C PRO A 28 2.41 14.28 10.97
N ASP A 29 1.23 14.90 10.99
CA ASP A 29 0.04 14.31 11.61
C ASP A 29 -0.17 12.89 11.05
N PRO A 30 -0.20 11.84 11.90
CA PRO A 30 -0.43 10.47 11.47
C PRO A 30 -1.69 10.30 10.61
N VAL A 31 -2.72 11.13 10.82
CA VAL A 31 -3.91 11.14 9.98
C VAL A 31 -3.57 11.66 8.58
N GLN A 32 -2.86 12.79 8.47
CA GLN A 32 -2.47 13.37 7.20
C GLN A 32 -1.55 12.43 6.41
N MET A 33 -0.52 11.87 7.07
CA MET A 33 0.36 10.88 6.43
C MET A 33 -0.42 9.66 5.94
N GLY A 34 -1.29 9.10 6.79
CA GLY A 34 -2.12 7.96 6.41
C GLY A 34 -3.00 8.28 5.21
N MET A 35 -3.64 9.47 5.21
CA MET A 35 -4.45 9.89 4.07
C MET A 35 -3.65 10.00 2.77
N GLU A 36 -2.47 10.60 2.83
CA GLU A 36 -1.62 10.83 1.65
C GLU A 36 -1.10 9.51 1.08
N GLU A 37 -0.42 8.72 1.91
CA GLU A 37 0.14 7.41 1.53
C GLU A 37 -0.95 6.48 1.02
N GLY A 38 -2.09 6.41 1.73
CA GLY A 38 -3.24 5.63 1.31
C GLY A 38 -3.74 6.07 -0.06
N TYR A 39 -3.92 7.37 -0.28
CA TYR A 39 -4.46 7.88 -1.54
C TYR A 39 -3.57 7.56 -2.74
N TYR A 40 -2.26 7.79 -2.63
CA TYR A 40 -1.32 7.51 -3.72
C TYR A 40 -1.19 6.01 -4.00
N GLU A 41 -1.08 5.17 -2.97
CA GLU A 41 -1.01 3.72 -3.17
C GLU A 41 -2.33 3.17 -3.75
N GLY A 42 -3.46 3.74 -3.35
CA GLY A 42 -4.76 3.47 -3.94
C GLY A 42 -4.79 3.81 -5.43
N ILE A 43 -4.35 5.02 -5.81
CA ILE A 43 -4.26 5.44 -7.22
C ILE A 43 -3.38 4.49 -8.03
N ARG A 44 -2.18 4.18 -7.53
CA ARG A 44 -1.25 3.27 -8.22
C ARG A 44 -1.91 1.92 -8.47
N SER A 45 -2.50 1.35 -7.42
CA SER A 45 -3.16 0.05 -7.49
C SER A 45 -4.34 0.04 -8.46
N GLY A 46 -5.17 1.09 -8.44
CA GLY A 46 -6.32 1.17 -9.34
C GLY A 46 -5.89 1.37 -10.79
N LEU A 47 -4.88 2.20 -11.07
CA LEU A 47 -4.29 2.34 -12.40
C LEU A 47 -3.75 1.02 -12.95
N GLU A 48 -3.05 0.24 -12.13
CA GLU A 48 -2.56 -1.08 -12.52
C GLU A 48 -3.69 -2.07 -12.80
N ASP A 49 -4.75 -2.05 -12.00
CA ASP A 49 -5.90 -2.94 -12.16
C ASP A 49 -6.84 -2.56 -13.32
N ARG A 50 -6.72 -1.36 -13.90
CA ARG A 50 -7.38 -1.02 -15.18
C ARG A 50 -7.05 -2.03 -16.27
N HIS A 51 -5.85 -2.60 -16.21
CA HIS A 51 -5.36 -3.59 -17.17
C HIS A 51 -5.77 -5.00 -16.75
N ASN A 52 -7.08 -5.26 -16.71
CA ASN A 52 -7.65 -6.57 -16.39
C ASN A 52 -7.23 -7.08 -15.00
N PHE A 53 -7.39 -6.22 -13.98
CA PHE A 53 -7.08 -6.51 -12.58
C PHE A 53 -5.67 -7.07 -12.37
N ARG A 54 -4.67 -6.49 -13.07
CA ARG A 54 -3.30 -7.02 -13.14
C ARG A 54 -2.67 -7.21 -11.76
N ILE A 55 -2.68 -6.18 -10.91
CA ILE A 55 -2.03 -6.25 -9.60
C ILE A 55 -2.83 -7.16 -8.68
N SER A 56 -4.16 -7.10 -8.72
CA SER A 56 -5.01 -8.00 -7.95
C SER A 56 -4.83 -9.46 -8.33
N ARG A 57 -4.67 -9.77 -9.62
CA ARG A 57 -4.33 -11.13 -10.08
C ARG A 57 -2.95 -11.60 -9.65
N ALA A 58 -1.99 -10.68 -9.55
CA ALA A 58 -0.62 -11.02 -9.16
C ALA A 58 -0.52 -11.31 -7.65
N TRP A 59 -1.25 -10.54 -6.83
CA TRP A 59 -1.08 -10.57 -5.38
C TRP A 59 -2.19 -11.30 -4.63
N GLN A 60 -3.30 -11.63 -5.28
CA GLN A 60 -4.45 -12.26 -4.63
C GLN A 60 -4.72 -13.64 -5.23
N GLN A 61 -5.09 -14.59 -4.37
CA GLN A 61 -5.63 -15.89 -4.79
C GLN A 61 -7.14 -15.80 -5.11
N MET A 62 -7.58 -14.67 -5.68
CA MET A 62 -8.98 -14.44 -6.01
C MET A 62 -9.29 -15.05 -7.39
N PRO A 63 -10.35 -15.87 -7.53
CA PRO A 63 -10.77 -16.38 -8.84
C PRO A 63 -11.07 -15.23 -9.81
N ARG A 64 -10.74 -15.41 -11.10
CA ARG A 64 -11.02 -14.39 -12.14
C ARG A 64 -12.49 -13.97 -12.19
N SER A 65 -13.41 -14.91 -11.91
CA SER A 65 -14.85 -14.64 -11.85
C SER A 65 -15.27 -13.66 -10.75
N LYS A 66 -14.42 -13.42 -9.74
CA LYS A 66 -14.68 -12.45 -8.67
C LYS A 66 -14.03 -11.09 -8.92
N LEU A 67 -13.15 -10.98 -9.91
CA LEU A 67 -12.49 -9.73 -10.29
C LEU A 67 -13.39 -8.94 -11.24
N SER A 68 -14.27 -8.13 -10.66
CA SER A 68 -15.17 -7.21 -11.36
C SER A 68 -15.11 -5.82 -10.73
N ILE A 69 -15.43 -4.79 -11.53
CA ILE A 69 -15.58 -3.41 -11.04
C ILE A 69 -16.65 -3.34 -9.94
N ASP A 70 -17.68 -4.18 -10.02
CA ASP A 70 -18.74 -4.26 -9.02
C ASP A 70 -18.22 -4.72 -7.64
N ASN A 71 -17.14 -5.53 -7.64
CA ASN A 71 -16.49 -6.06 -6.45
C ASN A 71 -15.25 -5.26 -6.04
N LYS A 72 -15.02 -4.06 -6.60
CA LYS A 72 -13.83 -3.22 -6.37
C LYS A 72 -13.43 -3.07 -4.89
N MET A 73 -14.39 -3.02 -3.97
CA MET A 73 -14.12 -2.91 -2.54
C MET A 73 -13.55 -4.19 -1.93
N GLU A 74 -14.03 -5.36 -2.36
CA GLU A 74 -13.46 -6.64 -1.95
C GLU A 74 -12.07 -6.85 -2.52
N ILE A 75 -11.87 -6.42 -3.76
CA ILE A 75 -10.58 -6.46 -4.46
C ILE A 75 -9.56 -5.54 -3.79
N ALA A 76 -9.97 -4.36 -3.32
CA ALA A 76 -9.07 -3.42 -2.65
C ALA A 76 -8.58 -3.93 -1.28
N ARG A 77 -9.36 -4.74 -0.56
CA ARG A 77 -9.02 -5.17 0.82
C ARG A 77 -7.67 -5.87 0.94
N PRO A 78 -7.32 -6.89 0.12
CA PRO A 78 -5.99 -7.48 0.18
C PRO A 78 -4.88 -6.50 -0.19
N LEU A 79 -5.12 -5.60 -1.16
CA LEU A 79 -4.13 -4.59 -1.57
C LEU A 79 -3.83 -3.59 -0.44
N ILE A 80 -4.86 -3.17 0.29
CA ILE A 80 -4.74 -2.34 1.50
C ILE A 80 -3.83 -3.02 2.53
N LYS A 81 -4.02 -4.32 2.78
CA LYS A 81 -3.19 -5.06 3.74
C LYS A 81 -1.73 -5.11 3.30
N ILE A 82 -1.48 -5.30 2.02
CA ILE A 82 -0.12 -5.30 1.45
C ILE A 82 0.52 -3.92 1.60
N GLY A 83 -0.23 -2.86 1.28
CA GLY A 83 0.25 -1.49 1.42
C GLY A 83 0.51 -1.09 2.87
N LEU A 84 -0.37 -1.44 3.81
CA LEU A 84 -0.12 -1.26 5.25
C LEU A 84 1.15 -1.98 5.71
N LEU A 85 1.40 -3.20 5.25
CA LEU A 85 2.62 -3.93 5.58
C LEU A 85 3.87 -3.24 5.01
N ARG A 86 3.77 -2.65 3.81
CA ARG A 86 4.84 -1.82 3.24
C ARG A 86 5.10 -0.59 4.10
N GLN A 87 4.07 0.10 4.57
CA GLN A 87 4.21 1.26 5.47
C GLN A 87 4.87 0.85 6.79
N VAL A 88 4.52 -0.33 7.33
CA VAL A 88 5.22 -0.90 8.49
C VAL A 88 6.69 -1.13 8.17
N TYR A 89 7.02 -1.77 7.04
CA TYR A 89 8.41 -1.98 6.61
C TYR A 89 9.20 -0.67 6.54
N LEU A 90 8.61 0.38 5.93
CA LEU A 90 9.23 1.70 5.81
C LEU A 90 9.44 2.42 7.15
N SER A 91 8.72 2.03 8.20
CA SER A 91 8.94 2.58 9.55
C SER A 91 10.17 1.99 10.27
N PHE A 92 10.81 0.97 9.71
CA PHE A 92 12.03 0.39 10.26
C PHE A 92 13.27 0.91 9.53
N SER A 93 14.37 1.05 10.26
CA SER A 93 15.67 1.46 9.71
C SER A 93 16.35 0.38 8.86
N SER A 94 15.91 -0.87 8.94
CA SER A 94 16.44 -1.95 8.10
C SER A 94 15.42 -3.08 7.92
N GLY A 95 15.60 -3.84 6.84
CA GLY A 95 14.80 -5.04 6.62
C GLY A 95 14.98 -6.09 7.72
N GLU A 96 16.18 -6.22 8.29
CA GLU A 96 16.46 -7.13 9.42
C GLU A 96 15.57 -6.80 10.63
N LYS A 97 15.50 -5.53 11.05
CA LYS A 97 14.63 -5.12 12.17
C LYS A 97 13.16 -5.33 11.89
N PHE A 98 12.73 -5.15 10.63
CA PHE A 98 11.38 -5.51 10.23
C PHE A 98 11.12 -7.01 10.33
N TYR A 99 12.07 -7.85 9.90
CA TYR A 99 11.96 -9.31 10.03
C TYR A 99 11.94 -9.76 11.48
N ASP A 100 12.80 -9.22 12.33
CA ASP A 100 12.81 -9.49 13.77
C ASP A 100 11.47 -9.13 14.40
N TYR A 101 10.91 -7.98 14.01
CA TYR A 101 9.58 -7.57 14.46
C TYR A 101 8.47 -8.55 14.05
N LEU A 102 8.47 -9.01 12.80
CA LEU A 102 7.51 -10.02 12.35
C LEU A 102 7.72 -11.37 13.03
N HIS A 103 8.97 -11.75 13.31
CA HIS A 103 9.29 -13.01 13.97
C HIS A 103 8.91 -13.00 15.45
N ALA A 104 9.01 -11.84 16.11
CA ALA A 104 8.56 -11.64 17.48
C ALA A 104 7.03 -11.63 17.65
N HIS A 105 6.29 -11.44 16.56
CA HIS A 105 4.82 -11.33 16.54
C HIS A 105 4.18 -12.21 15.44
N PRO A 106 4.40 -13.53 15.44
CA PRO A 106 3.93 -14.42 14.37
C PRO A 106 2.39 -14.50 14.26
N GLU A 107 1.68 -14.10 15.30
CA GLU A 107 0.23 -14.07 15.39
C GLU A 107 -0.42 -12.85 14.72
N MET A 108 0.35 -11.78 14.47
CA MET A 108 -0.20 -10.53 13.95
C MET A 108 -0.40 -10.57 12.45
N ASP A 109 -1.58 -10.13 12.01
CA ASP A 109 -1.80 -9.78 10.61
C ASP A 109 -1.25 -8.39 10.27
N ALA A 110 -1.24 -8.05 8.98
CA ALA A 110 -0.73 -6.76 8.50
C ALA A 110 -1.43 -5.54 9.12
N VAL A 111 -2.73 -5.66 9.43
CA VAL A 111 -3.51 -4.56 10.02
C VAL A 111 -3.11 -4.39 11.49
N GLN A 112 -2.99 -5.47 12.23
CA GLN A 112 -2.54 -5.45 13.63
C GLN A 112 -1.09 -4.93 13.75
N ALA A 113 -0.20 -5.39 12.87
CA ALA A 113 1.17 -4.89 12.80
C ALA A 113 1.22 -3.38 12.52
N ALA A 114 0.40 -2.89 11.59
CA ALA A 114 0.30 -1.47 11.26
C ALA A 114 -0.32 -0.64 12.38
N GLN A 115 -1.38 -1.14 13.04
CA GLN A 115 -1.99 -0.45 14.18
C GLN A 115 -1.00 -0.30 15.34
N ARG A 116 -0.18 -1.32 15.60
CA ARG A 116 0.85 -1.30 16.66
C ARG A 116 2.01 -0.36 16.33
N LYS A 117 2.45 -0.28 15.07
CA LYS A 117 3.63 0.53 14.68
C LYS A 117 3.31 1.95 14.24
N LEU A 118 2.22 2.12 13.51
CA LEU A 118 1.84 3.40 12.87
C LEU A 118 0.66 4.07 13.59
N GLY A 119 -0.04 3.34 14.46
CA GLY A 119 -1.18 3.82 15.21
C GLY A 119 -2.52 3.66 14.49
N GLN A 120 -3.59 3.49 15.26
CA GLN A 120 -4.93 3.26 14.73
C GLN A 120 -5.45 4.41 13.85
N ARG A 121 -5.11 5.66 14.19
CA ARG A 121 -5.52 6.85 13.43
C ARG A 121 -4.92 6.87 12.02
N PHE A 122 -3.65 6.50 11.90
CA PHE A 122 -2.98 6.34 10.61
C PHE A 122 -3.68 5.25 9.78
N VAL A 123 -3.89 4.06 10.36
CA VAL A 123 -4.47 2.91 9.64
C VAL A 123 -5.86 3.26 9.09
N ARG A 124 -6.74 3.87 9.90
CA ARG A 124 -8.07 4.28 9.45
C ARG A 124 -8.03 5.32 8.32
N ALA A 125 -7.12 6.28 8.42
CA ALA A 125 -6.94 7.30 7.39
C ALA A 125 -6.43 6.69 6.08
N TYR A 126 -5.45 5.80 6.19
CA TYR A 126 -4.87 5.05 5.09
C TYR A 126 -5.91 4.21 4.36
N GLU A 127 -6.66 3.36 5.07
CA GLU A 127 -7.66 2.47 4.46
C GLU A 127 -8.71 3.27 3.68
N LYS A 128 -9.22 4.35 4.28
CA LYS A 128 -10.23 5.21 3.67
C LYS A 128 -9.70 5.90 2.41
N SER A 129 -8.51 6.48 2.49
CA SER A 129 -7.91 7.18 1.35
C SER A 129 -7.49 6.21 0.25
N PHE A 130 -7.02 5.01 0.59
CA PHE A 130 -6.71 3.96 -0.37
C PHE A 130 -7.93 3.57 -1.18
N GLN A 131 -9.05 3.26 -0.52
CA GLN A 131 -10.29 2.91 -1.22
C GLN A 131 -10.71 4.01 -2.20
N LYS A 132 -10.63 5.28 -1.75
CA LYS A 132 -10.94 6.44 -2.58
C LYS A 132 -10.01 6.57 -3.79
N GLY A 133 -8.69 6.41 -3.60
CA GLY A 133 -7.70 6.48 -4.67
C GLY A 133 -7.86 5.34 -5.68
N TYR A 134 -8.08 4.13 -5.17
CA TYR A 134 -8.29 2.92 -5.96
C TYR A 134 -9.53 3.04 -6.84
N GLU A 135 -10.68 3.39 -6.26
CA GLU A 135 -11.93 3.54 -7.00
C GLU A 135 -11.81 4.61 -8.09
N LYS A 136 -11.29 5.79 -7.74
CA LYS A 136 -11.18 6.91 -8.69
C LYS A 136 -10.30 6.56 -9.89
N SER A 137 -9.19 5.88 -9.66
CA SER A 137 -8.22 5.56 -10.70
C SER A 137 -8.61 4.35 -11.54
N LEU A 138 -9.25 3.33 -10.94
CA LEU A 138 -9.69 2.13 -11.62
C LEU A 138 -10.71 2.43 -12.73
N THR A 139 -11.67 3.33 -12.47
CA THR A 139 -12.77 3.63 -13.42
C THR A 139 -12.61 4.98 -14.13
N ALA A 140 -11.48 5.67 -13.98
CA ALA A 140 -11.25 6.95 -14.63
C ALA A 140 -11.34 6.86 -16.17
N PRO A 141 -11.84 7.90 -16.86
CA PRO A 141 -11.60 8.06 -18.30
C PRO A 141 -10.10 8.14 -18.61
N PRO A 142 -9.66 7.86 -19.85
CA PRO A 142 -8.24 7.86 -20.25
C PRO A 142 -7.48 9.13 -19.83
N ASP A 143 -8.03 10.31 -20.09
CA ASP A 143 -7.36 11.58 -19.77
C ASP A 143 -7.13 11.75 -18.27
N LYS A 144 -8.13 11.40 -17.45
CA LYS A 144 -8.00 11.42 -15.98
C LYS A 144 -7.01 10.37 -15.47
N ALA A 145 -6.98 9.19 -16.09
CA ALA A 145 -6.00 8.16 -15.75
C ALA A 145 -4.56 8.62 -16.05
N ALA A 146 -4.35 9.33 -17.16
CA ALA A 146 -3.08 9.95 -17.48
C ALA A 146 -2.69 11.03 -16.46
N SER A 147 -3.63 11.86 -16.01
CA SER A 147 -3.38 12.84 -14.93
C SER A 147 -3.00 12.16 -13.61
N TYR A 148 -3.65 11.06 -13.24
CA TYR A 148 -3.27 10.27 -12.07
C TYR A 148 -1.87 9.66 -12.20
N ALA A 149 -1.51 9.18 -13.39
CA ALA A 149 -0.16 8.66 -13.64
C ALA A 149 0.90 9.78 -13.56
N ALA A 150 0.59 10.98 -14.04
CA ALA A 150 1.47 12.15 -13.91
C ALA A 150 1.66 12.55 -12.44
N LEU A 151 0.57 12.60 -11.67
CA LEU A 151 0.60 12.88 -10.23
C LEU A 151 1.51 11.89 -9.47
N LEU A 152 1.45 10.58 -9.78
CA LEU A 152 2.33 9.60 -9.15
C LEU A 152 3.81 9.78 -9.53
N ARG A 153 4.10 10.24 -10.76
CA ARG A 153 5.48 10.53 -11.19
C ARG A 153 6.05 11.73 -10.44
N GLU A 154 5.23 12.73 -10.16
CA GLU A 154 5.62 13.90 -9.38
C GLU A 154 5.89 13.54 -7.92
N LYS A 155 5.07 12.68 -7.29
CA LYS A 155 5.30 12.22 -5.92
C LYS A 155 6.58 11.41 -5.72
N ASN A 156 7.05 10.74 -6.78
CA ASN A 156 8.26 9.90 -6.77
C ASN A 156 9.53 10.64 -7.25
N ARG A 157 9.42 11.91 -7.64
CA ARG A 157 10.56 12.78 -7.96
C ARG A 157 11.13 13.39 -6.69
#